data_AF-A0A8H1QLS7-F1
#
_entry.id   AF-A0A8H1QLS7-F1
#
_cell.length_a   1.000
_cell.length_b   1.000
_cell.length_c   1.000
_cell.angle_alpha   90.00
_cell.angle_beta   90.00
_cell.angle_gamma   90.00
#
_symmetry.space_group_name_H-M   'P 1'
#
loop_
_entity.id
_entity.type
_entity.pdbx_description
1 polymer ?
#
loop_
_entity_poly.entity_id
_entity_poly.type
_entity_poly.pdbx_seq_one_letter_code
_entity_poly.pdbx_strand_id
1 'polypeptide(L)'
;MKSLAPHTDTAPDQGDTADTGTDTPLLVSEMVAQQMRTTTTAIYRYITYISLWVLLLCSAIFAAVQVWALRGYLPDELPSPAAWALPIALQVLVLAAELILLSSAVTRSWSVQVTAATVMAIGYGAEITAHLHKGKLDLLTITFVVMSALLALCWTLLALALRAGITDADAIVRRERGQQTVQQPAPQQQPTPAAAPELAPQPEPEPELVQAVEFTPAVTEEPEPMLWEMPQTPDTASDLHDTPADTPADTVSPQPGIPLSDIEMDAVMHMIVTETDPPRSYREMEARYRELGYVGGAARLRESWSRVTQPAAQETA
;
A
#
# COMPACT_ATOMS: atom_id res chain seq x y z
N MET A 1 41.20 -8.34 84.95
CA MET A 1 41.68 -8.88 83.66
C MET A 1 40.54 -8.82 82.67
N LYS A 2 40.56 -7.84 81.76
CA LYS A 2 39.50 -7.58 80.78
C LYS A 2 40.08 -7.93 79.41
N SER A 3 39.59 -9.03 78.83
CA SER A 3 40.07 -9.57 77.56
C SER A 3 39.53 -8.71 76.41
N LEU A 4 40.42 -8.03 75.68
CA LEU A 4 40.11 -7.35 74.43
C LEU A 4 40.08 -8.40 73.30
N ALA A 5 38.94 -8.52 72.62
CA ALA A 5 38.82 -9.30 71.39
C ALA A 5 39.36 -8.49 70.19
N PRO A 6 39.96 -9.14 69.18
CA PRO A 6 40.54 -8.46 68.03
C PRO A 6 39.45 -8.03 67.04
N HIS A 7 39.46 -6.75 66.69
CA HIS A 7 38.64 -6.18 65.62
C HIS A 7 39.12 -6.74 64.28
N THR A 8 38.28 -7.52 63.61
CA THR A 8 38.56 -8.04 62.26
C THR A 8 38.23 -6.94 61.25
N ASP A 9 39.28 -6.32 60.74
CA ASP A 9 39.23 -5.31 59.69
C ASP A 9 38.79 -6.00 58.39
N THR A 10 37.54 -5.79 57.99
CA THR A 10 36.99 -6.32 56.74
C THR A 10 37.21 -5.25 55.68
N ALA A 11 38.24 -5.46 54.85
CA ALA A 11 38.50 -4.60 53.70
C ALA A 11 37.26 -4.56 52.79
N PRO A 12 36.83 -3.37 52.33
CA PRO A 12 35.72 -3.28 51.39
C PRO A 12 36.12 -3.98 50.09
N ASP A 13 35.33 -4.97 49.73
CA ASP A 13 35.36 -5.68 48.47
C ASP A 13 35.29 -4.66 47.33
N GLN A 14 36.39 -4.55 46.57
CA GLN A 14 36.55 -3.65 45.44
C GLN A 14 35.90 -4.27 44.20
N GLY A 15 34.69 -4.79 44.38
CA GLY A 15 33.89 -5.49 43.38
C GLY A 15 33.11 -4.51 42.52
N ASP A 16 33.18 -4.74 41.21
CA ASP A 16 32.32 -4.18 40.16
C ASP A 16 32.30 -2.65 40.06
N THR A 17 33.39 -2.10 39.52
CA THR A 17 33.23 -0.93 38.64
C THR A 17 32.42 -1.39 37.43
N ALA A 18 31.11 -1.16 37.50
CA ALA A 18 30.17 -1.31 36.41
C ALA A 18 30.74 -0.68 35.14
N ASP A 19 31.22 -1.53 34.23
CA ASP A 19 31.59 -1.18 32.87
C ASP A 19 30.32 -0.71 32.13
N THR A 20 29.98 0.55 32.36
CA THR A 20 28.78 1.24 31.83
C THR A 20 29.16 2.22 30.72
N GLY A 21 30.38 2.10 30.18
CA GLY A 21 31.07 3.25 29.58
C GLY A 21 31.08 3.35 28.06
N THR A 22 30.71 2.31 27.30
CA THR A 22 30.98 2.31 25.84
C THR A 22 29.78 2.14 24.91
N ASP A 23 28.60 1.76 25.41
CA ASP A 23 27.42 1.53 24.56
C ASP A 23 26.56 2.79 24.34
N THR A 24 26.68 3.80 25.18
CA THR A 24 25.92 5.07 25.09
C THR A 24 26.11 5.85 23.78
N PRO A 25 27.33 6.03 23.22
CA PRO A 25 27.50 6.79 21.98
C PRO A 25 26.88 6.09 20.75
N LEU A 26 26.84 4.75 20.74
CA LEU A 26 26.21 3.99 19.67
C LEU A 26 24.69 4.20 19.66
N LEU A 27 24.05 4.15 20.82
CA LEU A 27 22.61 4.40 20.99
C LEU A 27 22.16 5.78 20.50
N VAL A 28 22.92 6.83 20.80
CA VAL A 28 22.59 8.19 20.34
C VAL A 28 22.72 8.31 18.83
N SER A 29 23.77 7.72 18.24
CA SER A 29 23.97 7.75 16.78
C SER A 29 22.86 7.02 16.02
N GLU A 30 22.39 5.89 16.55
CA GLU A 30 21.32 5.08 15.98
C GLU A 30 19.97 5.80 16.10
N MET A 31 19.69 6.41 17.25
CA MET A 31 18.48 7.21 17.46
C MET A 31 18.42 8.42 16.50
N VAL A 32 19.52 9.15 16.32
CA VAL A 32 19.60 10.27 15.38
C VAL A 32 19.41 9.78 13.93
N ALA A 33 20.03 8.66 13.55
CA ALA A 33 19.87 8.07 12.24
C ALA A 33 18.41 7.63 11.98
N GLN A 34 17.74 7.06 12.98
CA GLN A 34 16.33 6.68 12.89
C GLN A 34 15.43 7.91 12.78
N GLN A 35 15.65 8.94 13.60
CA GLN A 35 14.88 10.19 13.54
C GLN A 35 15.06 10.90 12.19
N MET A 36 16.28 10.95 11.67
CA MET A 36 16.56 11.49 10.33
C MET A 36 15.84 10.69 9.25
N ARG A 37 15.84 9.36 9.31
CA ARG A 37 15.09 8.51 8.37
C ARG A 37 13.59 8.79 8.43
N THR A 38 12.99 8.79 9.62
CA THR A 38 11.55 9.04 9.79
C THR A 38 11.16 10.43 9.29
N THR A 39 11.94 11.45 9.65
CA THR A 39 11.68 12.84 9.26
C THR A 39 11.81 13.02 7.74
N THR A 40 12.85 12.45 7.15
CA THR A 40 13.10 12.51 5.70
C THR A 40 11.96 11.84 4.93
N THR A 41 11.55 10.63 5.34
CA THR A 41 10.43 9.92 4.73
C THR A 41 9.12 10.70 4.84
N ALA A 42 8.84 11.30 6.00
CA ALA A 42 7.65 12.13 6.20
C ALA A 42 7.64 13.37 5.29
N ILE A 43 8.78 14.06 5.18
CA ILE A 43 8.95 15.22 4.30
C ILE A 43 8.73 14.83 2.84
N TYR A 44 9.36 13.75 2.37
CA TYR A 44 9.19 13.28 0.99
C TYR A 44 7.75 12.91 0.69
N ARG A 45 7.06 12.23 1.61
CA ARG A 45 5.64 11.87 1.45
C ARG A 45 4.76 13.11 1.33
N TYR A 46 4.99 14.11 2.19
CA TYR A 46 4.22 15.34 2.19
C TYR A 46 4.47 16.19 0.94
N ILE A 47 5.73 16.36 0.54
CA ILE A 47 6.09 17.06 -0.70
C ILE A 47 5.47 16.38 -1.90
N THR A 48 5.59 15.05 -1.99
CA THR A 48 4.99 14.26 -3.07
C THR A 48 3.48 14.47 -3.12
N TYR A 49 2.78 14.39 -1.99
CA TYR A 49 1.34 14.61 -1.93
C TYR A 49 0.92 16.01 -2.39
N ILE A 50 1.63 17.05 -1.94
CA ILE A 50 1.39 18.42 -2.40
C ILE A 50 1.64 18.55 -3.89
N SER A 51 2.76 18.03 -4.40
CA SER A 51 3.09 18.07 -5.82
C SER A 51 2.02 17.39 -6.67
N LEU A 52 1.46 16.27 -6.19
CA LEU A 52 0.36 15.57 -6.86
C LEU A 52 -0.91 16.40 -6.90
N TRP A 53 -1.30 17.04 -5.80
CA TRP A 53 -2.47 17.91 -5.79
C TRP A 53 -2.30 19.13 -6.69
N VAL A 54 -1.12 19.75 -6.68
CA VAL A 54 -0.82 20.88 -7.56
C VAL A 54 -0.88 20.46 -9.02
N LEU A 55 -0.28 19.32 -9.39
CA LEU A 55 -0.32 18.81 -10.76
C LEU A 55 -1.73 18.42 -11.20
N LEU A 56 -2.51 17.77 -10.33
CA LEU A 56 -3.91 17.43 -10.61
C LEU A 56 -4.75 18.70 -10.85
N LEU A 57 -4.58 19.72 -9.98
CA LEU A 57 -5.28 20.99 -10.12
C LEU A 57 -4.90 21.72 -11.41
N CYS A 58 -3.59 21.79 -11.70
CA CYS A 58 -3.11 22.39 -12.96
C CYS A 58 -3.65 21.65 -14.18
N SER A 59 -3.68 20.31 -14.16
CA SER A 59 -4.20 19.49 -15.26
C SER A 59 -5.69 19.68 -15.44
N ALA A 60 -6.47 19.76 -14.35
CA ALA A 60 -7.91 20.02 -14.41
C ALA A 60 -8.23 21.43 -14.98
N ILE A 61 -7.49 22.46 -14.55
CA ILE A 61 -7.66 23.82 -15.09
C ILE A 61 -7.28 23.85 -16.58
N PHE A 62 -6.16 23.22 -16.94
CA PHE A 62 -5.70 23.16 -18.32
C PHE A 62 -6.70 22.41 -19.22
N ALA A 63 -7.22 21.27 -18.76
CA ALA A 63 -8.25 20.51 -19.44
C ALA A 63 -9.50 21.36 -19.71
N ALA A 64 -9.97 22.15 -18.73
CA ALA A 64 -11.11 23.04 -18.91
C ALA A 64 -10.87 24.09 -20.00
N VAL A 65 -9.66 24.68 -20.04
CA VAL A 65 -9.29 25.64 -21.08
C VAL A 65 -9.20 24.95 -22.45
N GLN A 66 -8.66 23.72 -22.51
CA GLN A 66 -8.57 22.95 -23.75
C GLN A 66 -9.95 22.54 -24.28
N VAL A 67 -10.89 22.14 -23.43
CA VAL A 67 -12.28 21.90 -23.85
C VAL A 67 -12.85 23.13 -24.55
N TRP A 68 -12.64 24.31 -23.96
CA TRP A 68 -13.14 25.57 -24.51
C TRP A 68 -12.48 25.93 -25.84
N ALA A 69 -11.16 25.74 -25.95
CA ALA A 69 -10.41 25.97 -27.19
C ALA A 69 -10.81 25.00 -28.31
N LEU A 70 -10.87 23.70 -28.02
CA LEU A 70 -11.28 22.65 -28.96
C LEU A 70 -12.72 22.85 -29.45
N ARG A 71 -13.62 23.29 -28.56
CA ARG A 71 -14.99 23.65 -28.95
C ARG A 71 -15.00 24.74 -30.03
N GLY A 72 -14.08 25.69 -29.98
CA GLY A 72 -13.92 26.74 -30.99
C GLY A 72 -13.37 26.24 -32.34
N TYR A 73 -12.78 25.05 -32.39
CA TYR A 73 -12.25 24.45 -33.64
C TYR A 73 -13.24 23.54 -34.37
N LEU A 74 -14.30 23.11 -33.68
CA LEU A 74 -15.34 22.25 -34.24
C LEU A 74 -16.31 23.05 -35.12
N PRO A 75 -16.81 22.48 -36.23
CA PRO A 75 -17.78 23.14 -37.09
C PRO A 75 -19.10 23.42 -36.35
N ASP A 76 -19.72 24.55 -36.64
CA ASP A 76 -20.99 24.97 -36.03
C ASP A 76 -22.18 24.08 -36.40
N GLU A 77 -22.01 23.23 -37.42
CA GLU A 77 -23.02 22.29 -37.92
C GLU A 77 -23.20 21.06 -36.99
N LEU A 78 -22.28 20.83 -36.06
CA LEU A 78 -22.41 19.76 -35.09
C LEU A 78 -23.57 20.02 -34.11
N PRO A 79 -24.42 19.02 -33.82
CA PRO A 79 -25.45 19.18 -32.81
C PRO A 79 -24.82 19.56 -31.47
N SER A 80 -25.43 20.56 -30.80
CA SER A 80 -24.96 21.14 -29.53
C SER A 80 -24.35 20.13 -28.54
N PRO A 81 -25.00 18.99 -28.21
CA PRO A 81 -24.42 18.03 -27.27
C PRO A 81 -23.11 17.40 -27.78
N ALA A 82 -23.00 17.09 -29.08
CA ALA A 82 -21.81 16.48 -29.65
C ALA A 82 -20.61 17.45 -29.69
N ALA A 83 -20.87 18.74 -29.92
CA ALA A 83 -19.84 19.77 -29.99
C ALA A 83 -19.10 19.95 -28.64
N TRP A 84 -19.76 19.64 -27.52
CA TRP A 84 -19.15 19.69 -26.18
C TRP A 84 -18.67 18.32 -25.69
N ALA A 85 -19.41 17.25 -26.01
CA ALA A 85 -19.09 15.91 -25.54
C ALA A 85 -17.73 15.42 -26.04
N LEU A 86 -17.34 15.74 -27.28
CA LEU A 86 -16.11 15.23 -27.87
C LEU A 86 -14.83 15.81 -27.20
N PRO A 87 -14.70 17.13 -27.02
CA PRO A 87 -13.60 17.69 -26.24
C PRO A 87 -13.57 17.22 -24.78
N ILE A 88 -14.74 17.12 -24.14
CA ILE A 88 -14.85 16.65 -22.75
C ILE A 88 -14.37 15.20 -22.64
N ALA A 89 -14.83 14.31 -23.52
CA ALA A 89 -14.44 12.90 -23.51
C ALA A 89 -12.94 12.72 -23.72
N LEU A 90 -12.34 13.52 -24.61
CA LEU A 90 -10.88 13.51 -24.82
C LEU A 90 -10.13 13.89 -23.53
N GLN A 91 -10.55 14.96 -22.85
CA GLN A 91 -9.91 15.41 -21.62
C GLN A 91 -10.11 14.44 -20.46
N VAL A 92 -11.30 13.85 -20.32
CA VAL A 92 -11.56 12.81 -19.31
C VAL A 92 -10.62 11.62 -19.52
N LEU A 93 -10.39 11.22 -20.77
CA LEU A 93 -9.49 10.12 -21.12
C LEU A 93 -8.02 10.46 -20.82
N VAL A 94 -7.58 11.71 -21.05
CA VAL A 94 -6.24 12.18 -20.66
C VAL A 94 -6.08 12.18 -19.14
N LEU A 95 -7.03 12.76 -18.40
CA LEU A 95 -7.00 12.78 -16.92
C LEU A 95 -7.04 11.37 -16.32
N ALA A 96 -7.83 10.46 -16.89
CA ALA A 96 -7.85 9.06 -16.48
C ALA A 96 -6.49 8.40 -16.71
N ALA A 97 -5.83 8.67 -17.84
CA ALA A 97 -4.49 8.16 -18.11
C ALA A 97 -3.43 8.72 -17.14
N GLU A 98 -3.52 9.99 -16.76
CA GLU A 98 -2.66 10.60 -15.73
C GLU A 98 -2.84 9.90 -14.37
N LEU A 99 -4.09 9.66 -13.95
CA LEU A 99 -4.39 8.95 -12.71
C LEU A 99 -3.91 7.48 -12.74
N ILE A 100 -4.07 6.80 -13.88
CA ILE A 100 -3.57 5.43 -14.07
C ILE A 100 -2.04 5.42 -14.02
N LEU A 101 -1.36 6.37 -14.66
CA LEU A 101 0.09 6.51 -14.61
C LEU A 101 0.55 6.68 -13.15
N LEU A 102 -0.12 7.54 -12.40
CA LEU A 102 0.15 7.78 -10.99
C LEU A 102 -0.04 6.50 -10.14
N SER A 103 -1.18 5.83 -10.29
CA SER A 103 -1.46 4.57 -9.59
C SER A 103 -0.45 3.48 -9.94
N SER A 104 -0.06 3.40 -11.21
CA SER A 104 0.90 2.41 -11.71
C SER A 104 2.34 2.63 -11.27
N ALA A 105 2.71 3.87 -10.94
CA ALA A 105 3.99 4.16 -10.32
C ALA A 105 4.11 3.50 -8.94
N VAL A 106 2.99 3.39 -8.21
CA VAL A 106 2.90 2.71 -6.92
C VAL A 106 2.89 1.19 -7.10
N THR A 107 2.10 0.67 -8.04
CA THR A 107 1.95 -0.79 -8.26
C THR A 107 3.10 -1.42 -9.06
N ARG A 108 4.06 -0.62 -9.54
CA ARG A 108 5.23 -1.05 -10.34
C ARG A 108 4.89 -1.81 -11.63
N SER A 109 3.67 -1.69 -12.13
CA SER A 109 3.27 -2.37 -13.35
C SER A 109 3.79 -1.63 -14.59
N TRP A 110 4.84 -2.18 -15.21
CA TRP A 110 5.44 -1.61 -16.44
C TRP A 110 4.42 -1.52 -17.58
N SER A 111 3.59 -2.55 -17.77
CA SER A 111 2.59 -2.56 -18.85
C SER A 111 1.58 -1.43 -18.68
N VAL A 112 1.09 -1.20 -17.45
CA VAL A 112 0.14 -0.12 -17.16
C VAL A 112 0.76 1.25 -17.40
N GLN A 113 2.04 1.45 -17.02
CA GLN A 113 2.77 2.69 -17.30
C GLN A 113 2.87 2.98 -18.80
N VAL A 114 3.23 1.96 -19.60
CA VAL A 114 3.35 2.11 -21.06
C VAL A 114 1.98 2.41 -21.69
N THR A 115 0.92 1.73 -21.27
CA THR A 115 -0.43 2.00 -21.77
C THR A 115 -0.87 3.42 -21.42
N ALA A 116 -0.71 3.85 -20.17
CA ALA A 116 -1.07 5.21 -19.75
C ALA A 116 -0.27 6.29 -20.49
N ALA A 117 1.05 6.09 -20.66
CA ALA A 117 1.90 6.99 -21.43
C ALA A 117 1.47 7.07 -22.90
N THR A 118 1.08 5.95 -23.50
CA THR A 118 0.58 5.89 -24.87
C THR A 118 -0.73 6.65 -25.01
N VAL A 119 -1.67 6.45 -24.08
CA VAL A 119 -2.96 7.16 -24.08
C VAL A 119 -2.76 8.68 -23.93
N MET A 120 -1.88 9.11 -23.03
CA MET A 120 -1.52 10.54 -22.91
C MET A 120 -0.89 11.08 -24.19
N ALA A 121 0.05 10.35 -24.80
CA ALA A 121 0.70 10.77 -26.04
C ALA A 121 -0.31 10.93 -27.19
N ILE A 122 -1.30 10.03 -27.28
CA ILE A 122 -2.38 10.14 -28.26
C ILE A 122 -3.28 11.36 -27.95
N GLY A 123 -3.69 11.54 -26.69
CA GLY A 123 -4.54 12.65 -26.27
C GLY A 123 -3.90 14.02 -26.52
N TYR A 124 -2.69 14.22 -25.98
CA TYR A 124 -1.91 15.44 -26.21
C TYR A 124 -1.53 15.61 -27.69
N GLY A 125 -1.23 14.53 -28.41
CA GLY A 125 -0.96 14.58 -29.85
C GLY A 125 -2.15 15.04 -30.67
N ALA A 126 -3.36 14.60 -30.32
CA ALA A 126 -4.60 15.04 -30.95
C ALA A 126 -4.85 16.53 -30.69
N GLU A 127 -4.63 17.01 -29.46
CA GLU A 127 -4.72 18.44 -29.12
C GLU A 127 -3.74 19.28 -29.95
N ILE A 128 -2.46 18.91 -29.95
CA ILE A 128 -1.41 19.63 -30.68
C ILE A 128 -1.75 19.68 -32.17
N THR A 129 -2.20 18.57 -32.73
CA THR A 129 -2.59 18.50 -34.15
C THR A 129 -3.81 19.39 -34.44
N ALA A 130 -4.81 19.41 -33.56
CA ALA A 130 -5.97 20.28 -33.71
C ALA A 130 -5.57 21.77 -33.69
N HIS A 131 -4.72 22.15 -32.74
CA HIS A 131 -4.16 23.50 -32.64
C HIS A 131 -3.35 23.89 -33.87
N LEU A 132 -2.47 23.02 -34.37
CA LEU A 132 -1.65 23.30 -35.56
C LEU A 132 -2.47 23.39 -36.86
N HIS A 133 -3.51 22.56 -36.98
CA HIS A 133 -4.29 22.48 -38.21
C HIS A 133 -5.38 23.58 -38.30
N LYS A 134 -5.98 23.96 -37.17
CA LYS A 134 -7.10 24.91 -37.10
C LYS A 134 -6.72 26.26 -36.52
N GLY A 135 -5.72 26.31 -35.66
CA GLY A 135 -5.14 27.55 -35.20
C GLY A 135 -4.36 28.20 -36.34
N LYS A 136 -4.56 29.51 -36.54
CA LYS A 136 -3.47 30.32 -37.07
C LYS A 136 -2.29 30.11 -36.11
N LEU A 137 -1.05 30.15 -36.61
CA LEU A 137 0.17 30.06 -35.81
C LEU A 137 0.36 31.30 -34.91
N ASP A 138 -0.71 31.72 -34.24
CA ASP A 138 -0.76 32.82 -33.30
C ASP A 138 -0.19 32.35 -31.96
N LEU A 139 0.29 33.31 -31.17
CA LEU A 139 1.00 33.08 -29.91
C LEU A 139 0.25 32.14 -28.96
N LEU A 140 -1.09 32.25 -28.92
CA LEU A 140 -1.97 31.44 -28.08
C LEU A 140 -1.89 29.95 -28.40
N THR A 141 -1.90 29.59 -29.69
CA THR A 141 -1.75 28.21 -30.18
C THR A 141 -0.40 27.63 -29.75
N ILE A 142 0.67 28.40 -29.91
CA ILE A 142 2.02 28.00 -29.50
C ILE A 142 2.08 27.81 -27.98
N THR A 143 1.49 28.72 -27.20
CA THR A 143 1.41 28.61 -25.75
C THR A 143 0.70 27.32 -25.33
N PHE A 144 -0.43 26.96 -25.95
CA PHE A 144 -1.12 25.71 -25.62
C PHE A 144 -0.28 24.48 -25.90
N VAL A 145 0.36 24.41 -27.08
CA VAL A 145 1.24 23.28 -27.44
C VAL A 145 2.40 23.14 -26.44
N VAL A 146 3.05 24.26 -26.09
CA VAL A 146 4.16 24.25 -25.13
C VAL A 146 3.69 23.83 -23.74
N MET A 147 2.53 24.32 -23.28
CA MET A 147 1.99 23.95 -21.96
C MET A 147 1.59 22.47 -21.89
N SER A 148 0.92 21.93 -22.92
CA SER A 148 0.62 20.49 -23.02
C SER A 148 1.89 19.64 -22.94
N ALA A 149 2.93 20.02 -23.69
CA ALA A 149 4.20 19.30 -23.70
C ALA A 149 4.92 19.37 -22.34
N LEU A 150 4.93 20.54 -21.69
CA LEU A 150 5.50 20.72 -20.36
C LEU A 150 4.74 19.93 -19.29
N LEU A 151 3.41 19.89 -19.38
CA LEU A 151 2.58 19.14 -18.43
C LEU A 151 2.82 17.62 -18.56
N ALA A 152 2.84 17.11 -19.79
CA ALA A 152 3.20 15.71 -20.08
C ALA A 152 4.61 15.36 -19.58
N LEU A 153 5.58 16.27 -19.77
CA LEU A 153 6.93 16.10 -19.26
C LEU A 153 6.96 16.06 -17.73
N CYS A 154 6.24 16.97 -17.05
CA CYS A 154 6.14 16.99 -15.59
C CYS A 154 5.58 15.67 -15.03
N TRP A 155 4.50 15.15 -15.61
CA TRP A 155 3.94 13.86 -15.21
C TRP A 155 4.92 12.71 -15.42
N THR A 156 5.62 12.71 -16.55
CA THR A 156 6.64 11.68 -16.86
C THR A 156 7.80 11.73 -15.87
N LEU A 157 8.31 12.94 -15.57
CA LEU A 157 9.40 13.13 -14.61
C LEU A 157 8.97 12.73 -13.19
N LEU A 158 7.75 13.05 -12.78
CA LEU A 158 7.21 12.64 -11.49
C LEU A 158 7.12 11.12 -11.38
N ALA A 159 6.59 10.44 -12.40
CA ALA A 159 6.50 8.98 -12.42
C ALA A 159 7.89 8.32 -12.36
N LEU A 160 8.88 8.88 -13.08
CA LEU A 160 10.26 8.42 -13.03
C LEU A 160 10.90 8.65 -11.65
N ALA A 161 10.66 9.82 -11.02
CA ALA A 161 11.16 10.13 -9.69
C ALA A 161 10.58 9.19 -8.63
N LEU A 162 9.27 8.93 -8.69
CA LEU A 162 8.61 7.95 -7.81
C LEU A 162 9.22 6.57 -7.97
N ARG A 163 9.43 6.13 -9.21
CA ARG A 163 10.02 4.82 -9.50
C ARG A 163 11.48 4.71 -9.04
N ALA A 164 12.27 5.75 -9.24
CA ALA A 164 13.65 5.79 -8.77
C ALA A 164 13.70 5.71 -7.24
N GLY A 165 12.90 6.52 -6.55
CA GLY A 165 12.81 6.50 -5.08
C GLY A 165 12.38 5.13 -4.53
N ILE A 166 11.43 4.47 -5.18
CA ILE A 166 10.99 3.11 -4.81
C ILE A 166 12.12 2.07 -5.01
N THR A 167 12.90 2.20 -6.10
CA THR A 167 14.00 1.28 -6.40
C THR A 167 15.15 1.45 -5.39
N ASP A 168 15.45 2.69 -5.01
CA ASP A 168 16.47 3.00 -4.00
C ASP A 168 16.05 2.49 -2.61
N ALA A 169 14.78 2.66 -2.25
CA ALA A 169 14.23 2.12 -1.00
C ALA A 169 14.37 0.60 -0.91
N ASP A 170 14.04 -0.12 -1.99
CA ASP A 170 14.23 -1.58 -2.07
C ASP A 170 15.70 -1.99 -1.95
N ALA A 171 16.61 -1.24 -2.58
CA ALA A 171 18.04 -1.51 -2.50
C ALA A 171 18.57 -1.36 -1.07
N ILE A 172 18.08 -0.36 -0.33
CA ILE A 172 18.41 -0.16 1.09
C ILE A 172 17.89 -1.33 1.93
N VAL A 173 16.62 -1.71 1.79
CA VAL A 173 16.02 -2.82 2.55
C VAL A 173 16.74 -4.15 2.27
N ARG A 174 17.11 -4.41 1.01
CA ARG A 174 17.91 -5.60 0.67
C ARG A 174 19.29 -5.59 1.30
N ARG A 175 19.96 -4.43 1.32
CA ARG A 175 21.28 -4.28 1.97
C ARG A 175 21.17 -4.52 3.47
N GLU A 176 20.18 -3.94 4.13
CA GLU A 176 19.94 -4.13 5.57
C GLU A 176 19.64 -5.59 5.92
N ARG A 177 18.76 -6.26 5.17
CA ARG A 177 18.50 -7.71 5.35
C ARG A 177 19.75 -8.57 5.13
N GLY A 178 20.56 -8.22 4.13
CA GLY A 178 21.83 -8.89 3.86
C GLY A 178 22.80 -8.76 5.03
N GLN A 179 22.93 -7.57 5.61
CA GLN A 179 23.78 -7.33 6.79
C GLN A 179 23.27 -8.04 8.04
N GLN A 180 21.94 -8.05 8.25
CA GLN A 180 21.32 -8.72 9.39
C GLN A 180 21.53 -10.24 9.33
N THR A 181 21.54 -10.83 8.12
CA THR A 181 21.84 -12.26 7.92
C THR A 181 23.28 -12.61 8.28
N VAL A 182 24.23 -11.69 8.05
CA VAL A 182 25.65 -11.88 8.40
C VAL A 182 25.91 -11.69 9.90
N GLN A 183 25.16 -10.81 10.55
CA GLN A 183 25.28 -10.55 11.99
C GLN A 183 24.49 -11.54 12.86
N GLN A 184 23.47 -12.21 12.32
CA GLN A 184 22.79 -13.27 13.05
C GLN A 184 23.78 -14.43 13.21
N PRO A 185 24.23 -14.73 14.45
CA PRO A 185 25.17 -15.82 14.68
C PRO A 185 24.58 -17.07 14.05
N ALA A 186 25.37 -17.75 13.21
CA ALA A 186 24.97 -19.01 12.60
C ALA A 186 24.23 -19.81 13.68
N PRO A 187 22.96 -20.22 13.44
CA PRO A 187 22.16 -20.85 14.47
C PRO A 187 23.05 -21.91 15.09
N GLN A 188 23.41 -21.69 16.37
CA GLN A 188 24.31 -22.60 17.07
C GLN A 188 23.67 -23.95 16.85
N GLN A 189 24.37 -24.84 16.14
CA GLN A 189 23.88 -26.17 15.83
C GLN A 189 23.51 -26.75 17.17
N GLN A 190 22.21 -26.69 17.48
CA GLN A 190 21.67 -27.18 18.72
C GLN A 190 22.03 -28.66 18.64
N PRO A 191 22.93 -29.14 19.51
CA PRO A 191 23.53 -30.45 19.36
C PRO A 191 22.38 -31.42 19.19
N THR A 192 22.31 -32.02 18.00
CA THR A 192 21.29 -33.00 17.66
C THR A 192 21.24 -33.96 18.85
N PRO A 193 20.11 -34.05 19.58
CA PRO A 193 19.99 -34.99 20.67
C PRO A 193 20.41 -36.34 20.12
N ALA A 194 21.43 -36.94 20.77
CA ALA A 194 22.02 -38.19 20.34
C ALA A 194 20.88 -39.15 19.96
N ALA A 195 20.92 -39.61 18.70
CA ALA A 195 19.89 -40.45 18.10
C ALA A 195 19.41 -41.48 19.11
N ALA A 196 18.13 -41.38 19.49
CA ALA A 196 17.46 -42.48 20.16
C ALA A 196 17.61 -43.71 19.26
N PRO A 197 17.90 -44.89 19.83
CA PRO A 197 18.18 -46.09 19.05
C PRO A 197 17.07 -46.34 18.04
N GLU A 198 17.51 -46.43 16.79
CA GLU A 198 16.77 -46.78 15.59
C GLU A 198 15.83 -47.96 15.87
N LEU A 199 14.55 -47.64 16.11
CA LEU A 199 13.48 -48.61 16.07
C LEU A 199 13.43 -49.17 14.64
N ALA A 200 13.41 -50.49 14.57
CA ALA A 200 13.44 -51.30 13.36
C ALA A 200 12.62 -50.70 12.19
N PRO A 201 13.06 -50.89 10.94
CA PRO A 201 12.43 -50.32 9.76
C PRO A 201 10.94 -50.67 9.73
N GLN A 202 10.08 -49.64 9.87
CA GLN A 202 8.69 -49.77 9.48
C GLN A 202 8.67 -50.02 7.96
N PRO A 203 7.84 -50.97 7.48
CA PRO A 203 7.74 -51.27 6.07
C PRO A 203 7.35 -50.00 5.30
N GLU A 204 8.18 -49.70 4.31
CA GLU A 204 7.98 -48.70 3.26
C GLU A 204 6.58 -48.90 2.65
N PRO A 205 5.66 -47.92 2.75
CA PRO A 205 4.38 -48.04 2.09
C PRO A 205 4.62 -48.08 0.57
N GLU A 206 4.17 -49.17 -0.05
CA GLU A 206 4.15 -49.33 -1.49
C GLU A 206 3.56 -48.07 -2.15
N PRO A 207 4.16 -47.58 -3.25
CA PRO A 207 3.61 -46.46 -3.98
C PRO A 207 2.25 -46.87 -4.56
N GLU A 208 1.18 -46.38 -3.94
CA GLU A 208 -0.17 -46.44 -4.46
C GLU A 208 -0.18 -45.75 -5.82
N LEU A 209 -0.34 -46.55 -6.88
CA LEU A 209 -0.50 -46.11 -8.26
C LEU A 209 -1.67 -45.14 -8.33
N VAL A 210 -1.37 -43.84 -8.28
CA VAL A 210 -2.33 -42.77 -8.54
C VAL A 210 -2.80 -42.96 -9.98
N GLN A 211 -4.01 -43.48 -10.13
CA GLN A 211 -4.68 -43.62 -11.41
C GLN A 211 -4.74 -42.24 -12.07
N ALA A 212 -4.26 -42.18 -13.31
CA ALA A 212 -4.44 -41.03 -14.17
C ALA A 212 -5.95 -40.83 -14.40
N VAL A 213 -6.55 -39.90 -13.65
CA VAL A 213 -7.89 -39.41 -13.92
C VAL A 213 -7.77 -38.50 -15.14
N GLU A 214 -8.20 -39.02 -16.27
CA GLU A 214 -8.39 -38.30 -17.52
C GLU A 214 -9.44 -37.20 -17.29
N PHE A 215 -8.98 -35.97 -17.12
CA PHE A 215 -9.85 -34.80 -17.01
C PHE A 215 -10.47 -34.51 -18.38
N THR A 216 -11.70 -34.97 -18.59
CA THR A 216 -12.61 -34.38 -19.58
C THR A 216 -12.89 -32.92 -19.19
N PRO A 217 -12.61 -31.92 -20.05
CA PRO A 217 -12.99 -30.55 -19.76
C PRO A 217 -14.52 -30.43 -19.84
N ALA A 218 -15.15 -30.17 -18.71
CA ALA A 218 -16.54 -29.73 -18.67
C ALA A 218 -16.62 -28.33 -19.30
N VAL A 219 -17.38 -28.23 -20.38
CA VAL A 219 -17.81 -26.96 -20.97
C VAL A 219 -18.68 -26.25 -19.94
N THR A 220 -18.12 -25.24 -19.28
CA THR A 220 -18.90 -24.31 -18.47
C THR A 220 -19.65 -23.39 -19.43
N GLU A 221 -20.97 -23.58 -19.50
CA GLU A 221 -21.88 -22.64 -20.16
C GLU A 221 -21.75 -21.26 -19.48
N GLU A 222 -21.45 -20.26 -20.31
CA GLU A 222 -21.38 -18.85 -19.96
C GLU A 222 -22.78 -18.37 -19.53
N PRO A 223 -22.99 -17.94 -18.27
CA PRO A 223 -24.30 -17.43 -17.87
C PRO A 223 -24.57 -16.11 -18.59
N GLU A 224 -25.70 -16.08 -19.30
CA GLU A 224 -26.22 -14.89 -19.98
C GLU A 224 -26.26 -13.68 -19.02
N PRO A 225 -25.91 -12.47 -19.49
CA PRO A 225 -25.93 -11.28 -18.65
C PRO A 225 -27.37 -10.97 -18.22
N MET A 226 -27.68 -11.24 -16.94
CA MET A 226 -28.89 -10.74 -16.31
C MET A 226 -28.91 -9.21 -16.39
N LEU A 227 -29.86 -8.69 -17.16
CA LEU A 227 -30.27 -7.30 -17.17
C LEU A 227 -30.73 -6.91 -15.76
N TRP A 228 -29.90 -6.17 -15.05
CA TRP A 228 -30.32 -5.50 -13.82
C TRP A 228 -31.32 -4.40 -14.17
N GLU A 229 -32.61 -4.69 -14.00
CA GLU A 229 -33.65 -3.68 -13.93
C GLU A 229 -33.40 -2.78 -12.71
N MET A 230 -33.14 -1.50 -12.95
CA MET A 230 -33.10 -0.47 -11.91
C MET A 230 -34.47 -0.39 -11.23
N PRO A 231 -34.57 -0.52 -9.89
CA PRO A 231 -35.79 -0.16 -9.19
C PRO A 231 -35.99 1.36 -9.31
N GLN A 232 -37.14 1.75 -9.87
CA GLN A 232 -37.58 3.14 -9.93
C GLN A 232 -37.83 3.66 -8.51
N THR A 233 -37.26 4.82 -8.20
CA THR A 233 -37.56 5.60 -6.98
C THR A 233 -39.00 6.14 -7.04
N PRO A 234 -39.83 5.94 -6.02
CA PRO A 234 -40.96 6.81 -5.77
C PRO A 234 -40.54 7.93 -4.81
N ASP A 235 -40.65 9.17 -5.28
CA ASP A 235 -40.81 10.35 -4.43
C ASP A 235 -42.03 10.15 -3.52
N THR A 236 -41.87 10.22 -2.20
CA THR A 236 -42.93 10.67 -1.29
C THR A 236 -42.32 11.27 -0.01
N ALA A 237 -42.71 12.51 0.25
CA ALA A 237 -42.35 13.29 1.43
C ALA A 237 -43.17 12.89 2.67
N SER A 238 -42.59 13.15 3.84
CA SER A 238 -43.19 13.24 5.20
C SER A 238 -44.07 12.07 5.66
N ASP A 239 -43.59 11.34 6.68
CA ASP A 239 -44.30 11.32 7.95
C ASP A 239 -43.43 10.86 9.12
N LEU A 240 -43.71 11.49 10.25
CA LEU A 240 -43.07 11.43 11.55
C LEU A 240 -43.72 10.29 12.36
N HIS A 241 -42.97 9.30 12.86
CA HIS A 241 -43.15 8.73 14.21
C HIS A 241 -42.16 7.61 14.54
N ASP A 242 -41.53 7.78 15.71
CA ASP A 242 -41.02 6.79 16.67
C ASP A 242 -40.61 5.40 16.16
N THR A 243 -39.30 5.20 16.02
CA THR A 243 -38.65 3.90 16.18
C THR A 243 -37.37 4.14 16.99
N PRO A 244 -37.07 3.38 18.06
CA PRO A 244 -35.84 3.56 18.81
C PRO A 244 -34.67 3.27 17.87
N ALA A 245 -33.82 4.28 17.68
CA ALA A 245 -32.63 4.18 16.87
C ALA A 245 -31.71 3.09 17.45
N ASP A 246 -31.55 2.00 16.70
CA ASP A 246 -30.32 1.24 16.71
C ASP A 246 -29.22 2.20 16.24
N THR A 247 -28.43 2.67 17.20
CA THR A 247 -27.23 3.45 16.98
C THR A 247 -26.32 2.68 16.01
N PRO A 248 -26.03 3.18 14.79
CA PRO A 248 -24.90 2.65 14.06
C PRO A 248 -23.66 2.94 14.92
N ALA A 249 -22.99 1.88 15.36
CA ALA A 249 -21.72 2.04 16.05
C ALA A 249 -20.79 2.81 15.12
N ASP A 250 -20.51 4.06 15.45
CA ASP A 250 -19.38 4.81 14.93
C ASP A 250 -18.14 3.96 15.21
N THR A 251 -17.73 3.12 14.25
CA THR A 251 -16.47 2.39 14.34
C THR A 251 -15.37 3.42 14.18
N VAL A 252 -14.97 3.99 15.31
CA VAL A 252 -13.78 4.83 15.44
C VAL A 252 -12.64 4.07 14.80
N SER A 253 -12.12 4.61 13.70
CA SER A 253 -10.99 4.00 13.02
C SER A 253 -9.78 4.03 13.97
N PRO A 254 -9.19 2.87 14.32
CA PRO A 254 -8.18 2.80 15.37
C PRO A 254 -6.97 3.65 15.02
N GLN A 255 -6.45 4.40 15.99
CA GLN A 255 -5.34 5.33 15.78
C GLN A 255 -3.99 4.61 15.91
N PRO A 256 -3.09 4.71 14.90
CA PRO A 256 -1.74 4.17 14.99
C PRO A 256 -0.94 4.75 16.18
N GLY A 257 -0.04 3.95 16.75
CA GLY A 257 0.86 4.35 17.85
C GLY A 257 0.28 4.23 19.26
N ILE A 258 -1.03 4.02 19.42
CA ILE A 258 -1.67 3.77 20.73
C ILE A 258 -1.90 2.26 20.90
N PRO A 259 -1.70 1.69 22.11
CA PRO A 259 -2.06 0.30 22.37
C PRO A 259 -3.55 0.05 22.11
N LEU A 260 -3.86 -0.84 21.18
CA LEU A 260 -5.25 -1.16 20.83
C LEU A 260 -5.90 -2.09 21.86
N SER A 261 -7.21 -1.93 22.05
CA SER A 261 -8.06 -2.92 22.71
C SER A 261 -8.18 -4.20 21.88
N ASP A 262 -8.66 -5.30 22.46
CA ASP A 262 -8.78 -6.57 21.72
C ASP A 262 -9.79 -6.47 20.55
N ILE A 263 -10.86 -5.70 20.74
CA ILE A 263 -11.88 -5.45 19.69
C ILE A 263 -11.29 -4.64 18.54
N GLU A 264 -10.54 -3.57 18.85
CA GLU A 264 -9.87 -2.78 17.81
C GLU A 264 -8.78 -3.59 17.09
N MET A 265 -8.09 -4.47 17.81
CA MET A 265 -7.10 -5.38 17.23
C MET A 265 -7.76 -6.37 16.26
N ASP A 266 -8.89 -6.96 16.65
CA ASP A 266 -9.67 -7.86 15.79
C ASP A 266 -10.20 -7.12 14.54
N ALA A 267 -10.62 -5.86 14.68
CA ALA A 267 -11.05 -5.03 13.55
C ALA A 267 -9.89 -4.72 12.58
N VAL A 268 -8.72 -4.37 13.09
CA VAL A 268 -7.50 -4.17 12.26
C VAL A 268 -7.09 -5.48 11.59
N MET A 269 -7.15 -6.61 12.30
CA MET A 269 -6.86 -7.93 11.72
C MET A 269 -7.82 -8.27 10.59
N HIS A 270 -9.12 -8.05 10.80
CA HIS A 270 -10.13 -8.29 9.78
C HIS A 270 -9.90 -7.41 8.56
N MET A 271 -9.54 -6.14 8.74
CA MET A 271 -9.17 -5.24 7.65
C MET A 271 -7.98 -5.80 6.85
N ILE A 272 -6.90 -6.22 7.52
CA ILE A 272 -5.70 -6.76 6.87
C ILE A 272 -6.00 -8.07 6.13
N VAL A 273 -6.83 -8.95 6.70
CA VAL A 273 -7.20 -10.25 6.09
C VAL A 273 -8.13 -10.08 4.89
N THR A 274 -8.87 -8.97 4.81
CA THR A 274 -9.80 -8.69 3.69
C THR A 274 -9.19 -7.78 2.63
N GLU A 275 -7.91 -7.41 2.74
CA GLU A 275 -7.18 -6.71 1.68
C GLU A 275 -7.09 -7.56 0.39
N THR A 276 -6.89 -6.88 -0.75
CA THR A 276 -6.74 -7.50 -2.07
C THR A 276 -5.60 -8.53 -2.15
N ASP A 277 -4.56 -8.36 -1.31
CA ASP A 277 -3.43 -9.29 -1.18
C ASP A 277 -3.25 -9.67 0.29
N PRO A 278 -4.04 -10.64 0.79
CA PRO A 278 -4.10 -10.96 2.21
C PRO A 278 -2.84 -11.75 2.65
N PRO A 279 -2.36 -11.52 3.89
CA PRO A 279 -1.19 -12.24 4.40
C PRO A 279 -1.44 -13.75 4.50
N ARG A 280 -0.48 -14.55 4.06
CA ARG A 280 -0.59 -16.02 4.03
C ARG A 280 -0.07 -16.67 5.31
N SER A 281 0.62 -15.91 6.15
CA SER A 281 1.18 -16.37 7.41
C SER A 281 1.05 -15.32 8.51
N TYR A 282 1.04 -15.78 9.76
CA TYR A 282 1.07 -14.91 10.94
C TYR A 282 2.24 -13.90 10.89
N ARG A 283 3.40 -14.31 10.38
CA ARG A 283 4.59 -13.44 10.30
C ARG A 283 4.41 -12.30 9.29
N GLU A 284 3.78 -12.58 8.16
CA GLU A 284 3.43 -11.55 7.16
C GLU A 284 2.38 -10.59 7.70
N MET A 285 1.36 -11.13 8.37
CA MET A 285 0.36 -10.31 9.05
C MET A 285 1.01 -9.40 10.10
N GLU A 286 1.87 -9.94 10.97
CA GLU A 286 2.51 -9.14 12.02
C GLU A 286 3.37 -8.04 11.42
N ALA A 287 4.13 -8.33 10.37
CA ALA A 287 4.90 -7.33 9.64
C ALA A 287 4.00 -6.20 9.10
N ARG A 288 2.87 -6.54 8.47
CA ARG A 288 1.92 -5.57 7.93
C ARG A 288 1.20 -4.77 9.02
N TYR A 289 0.83 -5.41 10.13
CA TYR A 289 0.27 -4.74 11.32
C TYR A 289 1.23 -3.67 11.88
N ARG A 290 2.54 -3.97 11.91
CA ARG A 290 3.58 -3.01 12.34
C ARG A 290 3.85 -1.93 11.30
N GLU A 291 3.83 -2.28 10.02
CA GLU A 291 4.00 -1.33 8.91
C GLU A 291 2.92 -0.25 8.90
N LEU A 292 1.69 -0.62 9.27
CA LEU A 292 0.56 0.32 9.46
C LEU A 292 0.68 1.17 10.74
N GLY A 293 1.73 0.97 11.55
CA GLY A 293 2.01 1.75 12.75
C GLY A 293 1.23 1.31 13.99
N TYR A 294 0.57 0.15 13.97
CA TYR A 294 -0.15 -0.36 15.13
C TYR A 294 0.81 -1.05 16.12
N VAL A 295 0.50 -0.89 17.41
CA VAL A 295 1.30 -1.42 18.51
C VAL A 295 0.47 -2.42 19.32
N GLY A 296 0.98 -3.64 19.48
CA GLY A 296 0.32 -4.69 20.27
C GLY A 296 1.34 -5.69 20.82
N GLY A 297 0.97 -6.38 21.90
CA GLY A 297 1.78 -7.48 22.44
C GLY A 297 1.64 -8.73 21.57
N ALA A 298 2.74 -9.43 21.30
CA ALA A 298 2.78 -10.58 20.39
C ALA A 298 1.82 -11.72 20.77
N ALA A 299 1.52 -11.89 22.06
CA ALA A 299 0.55 -12.88 22.53
C ALA A 299 -0.89 -12.51 22.11
N ARG A 300 -1.31 -11.26 22.36
CA ARG A 300 -2.63 -10.74 21.96
C ARG A 300 -2.81 -10.74 20.45
N LEU A 301 -1.74 -10.41 19.72
CA LEU A 301 -1.73 -10.40 18.26
C LEU A 301 -1.96 -11.81 17.67
N ARG A 302 -1.34 -12.84 18.24
CA ARG A 302 -1.57 -14.24 17.85
C ARG A 302 -2.98 -14.71 18.13
N GLU A 303 -3.53 -14.33 19.27
CA GLU A 303 -4.88 -14.70 19.66
C GLU A 303 -5.93 -14.06 18.74
N SER A 304 -5.78 -12.75 18.48
CA SER A 304 -6.61 -12.01 17.52
C SER A 304 -6.57 -12.61 16.11
N TRP A 305 -5.37 -12.93 15.62
CA TRP A 305 -5.20 -13.63 14.34
C TRP A 305 -5.93 -14.98 14.29
N SER A 306 -5.82 -15.77 15.36
CA SER A 306 -6.51 -17.05 15.47
C SER A 306 -8.03 -16.87 15.41
N ARG A 307 -8.59 -15.88 16.11
CA ARG A 307 -10.04 -15.60 16.10
C ARG A 307 -10.55 -15.20 14.71
N VAL A 308 -9.79 -14.37 13.99
CA VAL A 308 -10.19 -13.87 12.67
C VAL A 308 -10.04 -14.92 11.57
N THR A 309 -9.01 -15.77 11.62
CA THR A 309 -8.74 -16.76 10.57
C THR A 309 -9.37 -18.12 10.80
N GLN A 310 -9.69 -18.46 12.03
CA GLN A 310 -10.43 -19.67 12.39
C GLN A 310 -11.74 -19.26 13.07
N PRO A 311 -12.73 -18.76 12.30
CA PRO A 311 -14.04 -18.49 12.87
C PRO A 311 -14.54 -19.79 13.48
N ALA A 312 -14.95 -19.73 14.76
CA ALA A 312 -15.43 -20.88 15.51
C ALA A 312 -16.42 -21.65 14.64
N ALA A 313 -16.16 -22.94 14.43
CA ALA A 313 -17.06 -23.82 13.70
C ALA A 313 -18.46 -23.62 14.28
N GLN A 314 -19.35 -23.03 13.47
CA GLN A 314 -20.71 -22.75 13.89
C GLN A 314 -21.29 -24.05 14.45
N GLU A 315 -21.59 -24.05 15.76
CA GLU A 315 -22.42 -25.07 16.37
C GLU A 315 -23.70 -25.14 15.57
N THR A 316 -23.78 -26.17 14.72
CA THR A 316 -24.96 -26.51 13.95
C THR A 316 -25.93 -27.11 14.96
N ALA A 317 -26.82 -26.25 15.46
CA ALA A 317 -28.01 -26.64 16.22
C ALA A 317 -29.14 -27.09 15.28
#